data_AF-A0A3A5ALP5-F1
#
_entry.id   AF-A0A3A5ALP5-F1
#
_cell.length_a   1.000
_cell.length_b   1.000
_cell.length_c   1.000
_cell.angle_alpha   90.00
_cell.angle_beta   90.00
_cell.angle_gamma   90.00
#
_symmetry.space_group_name_H-M   'P 1'
#
loop_
_entity.id
_entity.type
_entity.pdbx_description
1 polymer ?
#
loop_
_entity_poly.entity_id
_entity_poly.type
_entity_poly.pdbx_seq_one_letter_code
_entity_poly.pdbx_strand_id
1 'polypeptide(L)'
;MDQLMPRSAAYFLAAVCGGLGVLMFFWRAAPNMWIGVRLPWTFADRQIWDKSWRLAAMFLTGMAVGALFSFKIFIISVIHLVVLGILYPIFLYWRKYNTLRFWKDQGWKDYRPVARCRGCGHFQKLPDAGALAEARCEACGRPFQEK
;
A
#
# COMPACT_ATOMS: atom_id res chain seq x y z
N MET A 1 -18.58 16.69 -24.72
CA MET A 1 -17.41 17.58 -24.62
C MET A 1 -16.17 16.73 -24.38
N ASP A 2 -15.58 16.18 -25.44
CA ASP A 2 -14.23 15.63 -25.37
C ASP A 2 -13.27 16.81 -25.44
N GLN A 3 -12.85 17.32 -24.29
CA GLN A 3 -11.69 18.19 -24.25
C GLN A 3 -10.49 17.34 -24.68
N LEU A 4 -10.11 17.48 -25.96
CA LEU A 4 -8.86 16.94 -26.47
C LEU A 4 -7.73 17.61 -25.69
N MET A 5 -7.09 16.85 -24.82
CA MET A 5 -5.87 17.27 -24.17
C MET A 5 -4.85 17.65 -25.26
N PRO A 6 -4.17 18.81 -25.15
CA PRO A 6 -3.09 19.16 -26.05
C PRO A 6 -2.05 18.03 -26.09
N ARG A 7 -1.58 17.65 -27.28
CA ARG A 7 -0.64 16.53 -27.45
C ARG A 7 0.63 16.70 -26.60
N SER A 8 1.12 17.93 -26.47
CA SER A 8 2.25 18.26 -25.60
C SER A 8 1.99 17.92 -24.13
N ALA A 9 0.79 18.21 -23.61
CA ALA A 9 0.39 17.85 -22.26
C ALA A 9 0.28 16.32 -22.09
N ALA A 10 -0.26 15.62 -23.09
CA ALA A 10 -0.33 14.16 -23.07
C ALA A 10 1.05 13.51 -23.02
N TYR A 11 1.99 13.95 -23.86
CA TYR A 11 3.36 13.44 -23.85
C TYR A 11 4.09 13.79 -22.56
N PHE A 12 3.89 14.99 -22.02
CA PHE A 12 4.47 15.38 -20.75
C PHE A 12 3.96 14.51 -19.60
N LEU A 13 2.65 14.32 -19.48
CA LEU A 13 2.06 13.43 -18.47
C LEU A 13 2.53 11.99 -18.63
N ALA A 14 2.60 11.48 -19.86
CA ALA A 14 3.11 10.14 -20.13
C ALA A 14 4.57 9.99 -19.70
N ALA A 15 5.43 10.97 -20.02
CA ALA A 15 6.83 10.95 -19.62
C ALA A 15 6.99 10.99 -18.10
N VAL A 16 6.25 11.86 -17.41
CA VAL A 16 6.31 11.98 -15.94
C VAL A 16 5.77 10.72 -15.26
N CYS A 17 4.55 10.29 -15.60
CA CYS A 17 3.95 9.11 -14.97
C CYS A 17 4.72 7.83 -15.32
N GLY A 18 5.14 7.67 -16.57
CA GLY A 18 5.86 6.51 -17.05
C GLY A 18 7.27 6.45 -16.48
N GLY A 19 8.00 7.57 -16.52
CA GLY A 19 9.34 7.70 -15.92
C GLY A 19 9.33 7.40 -14.42
N LEU A 20 8.37 7.96 -13.68
CA LEU A 20 8.21 7.66 -12.25
C LEU A 20 7.82 6.19 -12.01
N GLY A 21 6.87 5.65 -12.78
CA GLY A 21 6.46 4.25 -12.66
C GLY A 21 7.61 3.28 -12.88
N VAL A 22 8.38 3.48 -13.95
CA VAL A 22 9.58 2.69 -14.27
C VAL A 22 10.64 2.85 -13.19
N LEU A 23 10.94 4.07 -12.75
CA LEU A 23 11.88 4.33 -11.65
C LEU A 23 11.47 3.56 -10.39
N MET A 24 10.18 3.57 -10.04
CA MET A 24 9.66 2.88 -8.86
C MET A 24 9.78 1.35 -8.94
N PHE A 25 9.79 0.75 -10.14
CA PHE A 25 10.05 -0.69 -10.27
C PHE A 25 11.49 -1.06 -9.90
N PHE A 26 12.45 -0.23 -10.27
CA PHE A 26 13.87 -0.47 -10.01
C PHE A 26 14.31 0.06 -8.64
N TRP A 27 13.62 1.08 -8.11
CA TRP A 27 13.95 1.68 -6.82
C TRP A 27 12.98 1.24 -5.71
N ARG A 28 13.54 0.53 -4.72
CA ARG A 28 12.79 0.12 -3.52
C ARG A 28 12.95 1.12 -2.39
N ALA A 29 12.17 2.21 -2.44
CA ALA A 29 12.15 3.18 -1.36
C ALA A 29 11.69 2.53 -0.04
N ALA A 30 12.30 2.94 1.08
CA ALA A 30 11.80 2.56 2.40
C ALA A 30 10.53 3.33 2.77
N PRO A 31 9.65 2.78 3.65
CA PRO A 31 8.52 3.51 4.19
C PRO A 31 8.95 4.89 4.67
N ASN A 32 8.40 5.92 4.06
CA ASN A 32 8.77 7.29 4.37
C ASN A 32 7.55 8.21 4.28
N MET A 33 7.70 9.38 4.88
CA MET A 33 6.64 10.38 5.00
C MET A 33 6.53 11.29 3.78
N TRP A 34 7.29 11.05 2.73
CA TRP A 34 7.34 11.94 1.57
C TRP A 34 6.71 11.30 0.34
N ILE A 35 6.92 10.00 0.15
CA ILE A 35 6.60 9.27 -1.07
C ILE A 35 5.67 8.10 -0.73
N GLY A 36 4.67 7.83 -1.56
CA GLY A 36 3.76 6.69 -1.42
C GLY A 36 2.53 6.93 -0.54
N VAL A 37 1.76 5.87 -0.33
CA VAL A 37 0.51 5.89 0.45
C VAL A 37 0.86 5.87 1.94
N ARG A 38 0.53 6.94 2.67
CA ARG A 38 0.92 7.17 4.07
C ARG A 38 -0.10 6.62 5.05
N LEU A 39 -0.36 5.32 4.98
CA LEU A 39 -1.28 4.68 5.90
C LEU A 39 -0.53 4.02 7.05
N PRO A 40 -1.06 4.05 8.29
CA PRO A 40 -0.44 3.38 9.45
C PRO A 40 -0.02 1.94 9.17
N TRP A 41 -0.85 1.20 8.43
CA TRP A 41 -0.62 -0.20 8.03
C TRP A 41 0.57 -0.39 7.10
N THR A 42 0.85 0.59 6.24
CA THR A 42 2.01 0.56 5.34
C THR A 42 3.32 0.85 6.07
N PHE A 43 3.27 1.60 7.18
CA PHE A 43 4.43 1.80 8.05
C PHE A 43 4.65 0.62 8.99
N ALA A 44 3.58 -0.02 9.46
CA ALA A 44 3.64 -1.14 10.39
C ALA A 44 4.20 -2.44 9.77
N ASP A 45 4.15 -2.58 8.45
CA ASP A 45 4.55 -3.81 7.78
C ASP A 45 5.23 -3.56 6.44
N ARG A 46 6.53 -3.89 6.38
CA ARG A 46 7.35 -3.71 5.19
C ARG A 46 6.85 -4.47 3.97
N GLN A 47 6.27 -5.65 4.17
CA GLN A 47 5.75 -6.44 3.05
C GLN A 47 4.50 -5.77 2.43
N ILE A 48 3.66 -5.15 3.26
CA ILE A 48 2.49 -4.40 2.80
C ILE A 48 2.93 -3.14 2.04
N TRP A 49 3.94 -2.44 2.55
CA TRP A 49 4.59 -1.33 1.84
C TRP A 49 5.09 -1.76 0.46
N ASP A 50 5.92 -2.80 0.39
CA ASP A 50 6.54 -3.21 -0.87
C ASP A 50 5.50 -3.66 -1.91
N LYS A 51 4.42 -4.34 -1.47
CA LYS A 51 3.31 -4.72 -2.35
C LYS A 51 2.54 -3.49 -2.85
N SER A 52 2.28 -2.53 -1.97
CA SER A 52 1.57 -1.29 -2.33
C SER A 52 2.42 -0.41 -3.24
N TRP A 53 3.73 -0.37 -3.03
CA TRP A 53 4.71 0.33 -3.85
C TRP A 53 4.73 -0.20 -5.30
N ARG A 54 4.78 -1.52 -5.47
CA ARG A 54 4.71 -2.15 -6.79
C ARG A 54 3.37 -1.91 -7.48
N LEU A 55 2.28 -1.93 -6.71
CA LEU A 55 0.95 -1.61 -7.25
C LEU A 55 0.88 -0.17 -7.77
N ALA A 56 1.42 0.79 -7.00
CA ALA A 56 1.53 2.17 -7.45
C ALA A 56 2.40 2.32 -8.71
N ALA A 57 3.52 1.61 -8.80
CA ALA A 57 4.37 1.61 -10.00
C ALA A 57 3.64 1.09 -11.25
N MET A 58 2.86 0.01 -11.10
CA MET A 58 2.00 -0.52 -12.17
C MET A 58 0.96 0.50 -12.62
N PHE A 59 0.26 1.14 -11.67
CA PHE A 59 -0.75 2.15 -11.99
C PHE A 59 -0.16 3.39 -12.65
N LEU A 60 0.99 3.90 -12.18
CA LEU A 60 1.65 5.04 -12.80
C LEU A 60 2.09 4.74 -14.24
N THR A 61 2.59 3.54 -14.47
CA THR A 61 2.93 3.08 -15.82
C THR A 61 1.68 2.94 -16.70
N GLY A 62 0.59 2.38 -16.16
CA GLY A 62 -0.70 2.31 -16.85
C GLY A 62 -1.31 3.68 -17.15
N MET A 63 -1.18 4.64 -16.23
CA MET A 63 -1.58 6.03 -16.43
C MET A 63 -0.80 6.68 -17.56
N ALA A 64 0.49 6.41 -17.67
CA ALA A 64 1.33 6.92 -18.75
C ALA A 64 0.81 6.47 -20.12
N VAL A 65 0.49 5.18 -20.23
CA VAL A 65 -0.13 4.60 -21.43
C VAL A 65 -1.50 5.25 -21.66
N GLY A 66 -2.35 5.33 -20.64
CA GLY A 66 -3.68 5.95 -20.72
C GLY A 66 -3.67 7.40 -21.19
N ALA A 67 -2.68 8.20 -20.75
CA ALA A 67 -2.50 9.59 -21.16
C ALA A 67 -2.26 9.74 -22.68
N LEU A 68 -1.63 8.75 -23.32
CA LEU A 68 -1.38 8.75 -24.77
C LEU A 68 -2.62 8.42 -25.60
N PHE A 69 -3.59 7.71 -25.02
CA PHE A 69 -4.81 7.29 -25.71
C PHE A 69 -5.97 8.26 -25.50
N SER A 70 -6.28 8.61 -24.24
CA SER A 70 -7.44 9.45 -23.92
C SER A 70 -7.34 10.04 -22.51
N PHE A 71 -7.71 11.32 -22.39
CA PHE A 71 -7.81 11.96 -21.07
C PHE A 71 -8.80 11.26 -20.15
N LYS A 72 -9.91 10.73 -20.68
CA LYS A 72 -10.89 9.97 -19.88
C LYS A 72 -10.25 8.73 -19.24
N ILE A 73 -9.47 7.97 -20.01
CA ILE A 73 -8.77 6.78 -19.51
C ILE A 73 -7.72 7.18 -18.45
N PHE A 74 -7.01 8.28 -18.67
CA PHE A 74 -6.09 8.82 -17.68
C PHE A 74 -6.79 9.15 -16.36
N ILE A 75 -7.93 9.87 -16.39
CA ILE A 75 -8.69 10.21 -15.18
C ILE A 75 -9.22 8.96 -14.48
N ILE A 76 -9.76 7.99 -15.22
CA ILE A 76 -10.19 6.70 -14.66
C ILE A 76 -9.01 6.02 -13.96
N SER A 77 -7.82 6.03 -14.57
CA SER A 77 -6.61 5.43 -13.99
C SER A 77 -6.15 6.15 -12.72
N VAL A 78 -6.25 7.48 -12.65
CA VAL A 78 -6.00 8.27 -11.43
C VAL A 78 -6.95 7.86 -10.32
N ILE A 79 -8.25 7.74 -10.60
CA ILE A 79 -9.24 7.32 -9.62
C ILE A 79 -8.91 5.91 -9.09
N HIS A 80 -8.59 4.98 -9.97
CA HIS A 80 -8.20 3.62 -9.58
C HIS A 80 -6.93 3.62 -8.72
N LEU A 81 -5.92 4.41 -9.06
CA LEU A 81 -4.69 4.55 -8.26
C LEU A 81 -5.01 5.02 -6.83
N VAL A 82 -5.88 6.03 -6.68
CA VAL A 82 -6.25 6.55 -5.35
C VAL A 82 -7.04 5.52 -4.55
N VAL A 83 -8.10 4.97 -5.16
CA VAL A 83 -9.00 4.01 -4.50
C VAL A 83 -8.25 2.75 -4.10
N LEU A 84 -7.53 2.12 -5.04
CA LEU A 84 -6.80 0.89 -4.77
C LEU A 84 -5.55 1.15 -3.93
N GLY A 85 -4.91 2.32 -4.09
CA GLY A 85 -3.81 2.74 -3.23
C GLY A 85 -4.20 2.75 -1.75
N ILE A 86 -5.45 3.06 -1.42
CA ILE A 86 -5.96 3.04 -0.04
C ILE A 86 -6.51 1.66 0.33
N LEU A 87 -7.41 1.10 -0.48
CA LEU A 87 -8.13 -0.13 -0.15
C LEU A 87 -7.21 -1.36 -0.12
N TYR A 88 -6.19 -1.41 -0.97
CA TYR A 88 -5.31 -2.56 -1.07
C TYR A 88 -4.45 -2.77 0.19
N PRO A 89 -3.73 -1.77 0.74
CA PRO A 89 -3.05 -1.92 2.02
C PRO A 89 -3.99 -2.27 3.19
N ILE A 90 -5.20 -1.68 3.23
CA ILE A 90 -6.22 -1.99 4.23
C ILE A 90 -6.60 -3.47 4.15
N PHE A 91 -6.91 -3.95 2.95
CA PHE A 91 -7.26 -5.34 2.70
C PHE A 91 -6.12 -6.30 3.06
N LEU A 92 -4.88 -5.99 2.66
CA LEU A 92 -3.72 -6.79 2.99
C LEU A 92 -3.49 -6.87 4.51
N TYR A 93 -3.61 -5.73 5.20
CA TYR A 93 -3.43 -5.67 6.64
C TYR A 93 -4.53 -6.44 7.37
N TRP A 94 -5.79 -6.23 7.01
CA TRP A 94 -6.91 -6.97 7.57
C TRP A 94 -6.77 -8.48 7.34
N ARG A 95 -6.40 -8.90 6.14
CA ARG A 95 -6.19 -10.32 5.82
C ARG A 95 -5.05 -10.93 6.64
N LYS A 96 -3.96 -10.17 6.85
CA LYS A 96 -2.76 -10.63 7.57
C LYS A 96 -2.96 -10.67 9.08
N TYR A 97 -3.56 -9.64 9.67
CA TYR A 97 -3.66 -9.44 11.13
C TYR A 97 -5.06 -9.66 11.71
N ASN A 98 -6.07 -9.87 10.86
CA ASN A 98 -7.49 -10.03 11.24
C ASN A 98 -8.07 -8.83 12.02
N THR A 99 -7.48 -7.65 11.83
CA THR A 99 -7.87 -6.38 12.45
C THR A 99 -7.32 -5.22 11.63
N LEU A 100 -7.85 -4.02 11.84
CA LEU A 100 -7.26 -2.77 11.37
C LEU A 100 -6.59 -1.97 12.49
N ARG A 101 -6.61 -2.50 13.72
CA ARG A 101 -5.90 -1.89 14.84
C ARG A 101 -4.40 -1.98 14.59
N PHE A 102 -3.73 -0.90 14.90
CA PHE A 102 -2.29 -0.79 15.00
C PHE A 102 -2.00 -0.10 16.32
N TRP A 103 -0.76 -0.17 16.76
CA TRP A 103 -0.29 0.62 17.87
C TRP A 103 0.96 1.37 17.45
N LYS A 104 1.28 2.42 18.20
CA LYS A 104 2.32 3.35 17.83
C LYS A 104 3.11 3.69 19.08
N ASP A 105 4.44 3.59 18.98
CA ASP A 105 5.36 4.06 20.00
C ASP A 105 5.54 5.59 19.92
N GLN A 106 6.41 6.13 20.76
CA GLN A 106 6.82 7.53 20.64
C GLN A 106 7.49 7.78 19.27
N GLY A 107 7.04 8.80 18.55
CA GLY A 107 7.58 9.17 17.25
C GLY A 107 6.50 9.35 16.18
N TRP A 108 6.90 9.53 14.92
CA TRP A 108 5.97 9.72 13.79
C TRP A 108 5.94 8.54 12.81
N LYS A 109 6.88 7.58 12.94
CA LYS A 109 7.06 6.47 11.98
C LYS A 109 6.92 5.08 12.63
N ASP A 110 6.98 4.98 13.95
CA ASP A 110 7.04 3.71 14.68
C ASP A 110 5.65 3.10 14.90
N TYR A 111 4.97 2.87 13.78
CA TYR A 111 3.76 2.07 13.74
C TYR A 111 4.15 0.61 13.85
N ARG A 112 3.44 -0.13 14.70
CA ARG A 112 3.63 -1.57 14.91
C ARG A 112 2.30 -2.31 14.78
N PRO A 113 2.33 -3.55 14.30
CA PRO A 113 1.10 -4.29 14.06
C PRO A 113 0.46 -4.76 15.37
N VAL A 114 -0.87 -4.86 15.34
CA VAL A 114 -1.66 -5.57 16.34
C VAL A 114 -2.34 -6.74 15.63
N ALA A 115 -2.27 -7.93 16.19
CA ALA A 115 -2.95 -9.11 15.65
C ALA A 115 -4.20 -9.44 16.48
N ARG A 116 -5.26 -9.89 15.81
CA ARG A 116 -6.47 -10.40 16.47
C ARG A 116 -6.53 -11.92 16.34
N CYS A 117 -6.60 -12.62 17.47
CA CYS A 117 -6.66 -14.07 17.49
C CYS A 117 -7.99 -14.54 16.86
N ARG A 118 -7.92 -15.48 15.91
CA ARG A 118 -9.12 -16.05 15.25
C ARG A 118 -9.91 -16.98 16.18
N GLY A 119 -9.28 -17.55 17.20
CA GLY A 119 -9.92 -18.44 18.16
C GLY A 119 -10.71 -17.69 19.23
N CYS A 120 -10.04 -16.84 20.01
CA CYS A 120 -10.65 -16.16 21.16
C CYS A 120 -10.92 -14.66 20.96
N GLY A 121 -10.53 -14.07 19.82
CA GLY A 121 -10.72 -12.65 19.54
C GLY A 121 -9.79 -11.69 20.28
N HIS A 122 -8.87 -12.20 21.11
CA HIS A 122 -7.89 -11.39 21.85
C HIS A 122 -6.97 -10.58 20.91
N PHE A 123 -6.70 -9.34 21.28
CA PHE A 123 -5.82 -8.43 20.54
C PHE A 123 -4.44 -8.40 21.19
N GLN A 124 -3.40 -8.72 20.42
CA GLN A 124 -2.03 -8.75 20.91
C GLN A 124 -1.15 -7.79 20.12
N LYS A 125 -0.38 -6.97 20.83
CA LYS A 125 0.62 -6.07 20.24
C LYS A 125 1.82 -6.90 19.82
N LEU A 126 2.27 -6.69 18.59
CA LEU A 126 3.49 -7.31 18.09
C LEU A 126 4.64 -6.30 18.10
N PRO A 127 5.89 -6.74 18.36
CA PRO A 127 7.05 -5.87 18.27
C PRO A 127 7.31 -5.45 16.82
N ASP A 128 7.11 -6.35 15.86
CA ASP A 128 7.30 -6.09 14.42
C ASP A 128 6.45 -7.05 13.59
N ALA A 129 6.45 -6.85 12.26
CA ALA A 129 5.68 -7.66 11.32
C ALA A 129 6.20 -9.11 11.14
N GLY A 130 7.47 -9.37 11.45
CA GLY A 130 8.10 -10.69 11.40
C GLY A 130 7.64 -11.58 12.56
N ALA A 131 7.42 -11.00 13.75
CA ALA A 131 6.95 -11.72 14.92
C ALA A 131 5.62 -12.46 14.73
N LEU A 132 4.77 -12.04 13.78
CA LEU A 132 3.47 -12.67 13.53
C LEU A 132 3.56 -14.17 13.20
N ALA A 133 4.60 -14.60 12.48
CA ALA A 133 4.73 -15.99 12.02
C ALA A 133 4.96 -16.98 13.18
N GLU A 134 5.59 -16.52 14.26
CA GLU A 134 5.94 -17.33 15.43
C GLU A 134 5.04 -17.02 16.64
N ALA A 135 4.35 -15.86 16.61
CA ALA A 135 3.50 -15.42 17.70
C ALA A 135 2.34 -16.40 17.96
N ARG A 136 2.14 -16.66 19.25
CA ARG A 136 0.98 -17.35 19.80
C ARG A 136 0.17 -16.39 20.65
N CYS A 137 -1.14 -16.57 20.62
CA CYS A 137 -2.06 -15.77 21.41
C CYS A 137 -1.79 -15.96 22.91
N GLU A 138 -1.49 -14.88 23.62
CA GLU A 138 -1.24 -14.90 25.07
C GLU A 138 -2.43 -15.46 25.88
N ALA A 139 -3.66 -15.31 25.38
CA ALA A 139 -4.86 -15.78 26.08
C ALA A 139 -5.21 -17.26 25.83
N CYS A 140 -4.94 -17.81 24.65
CA CYS A 140 -5.39 -19.16 24.28
C CYS A 140 -4.32 -20.08 23.68
N GLY A 141 -3.07 -19.61 23.57
CA GLY A 141 -1.93 -20.37 23.04
C GLY A 141 -1.98 -20.70 21.54
N ARG A 142 -3.08 -20.39 20.84
CA ARG A 142 -3.21 -20.66 19.40
C ARG A 142 -2.27 -19.77 18.57
N PRO A 143 -1.67 -20.30 17.49
CA PRO A 143 -0.86 -19.48 16.58
C PRO A 143 -1.75 -18.47 15.84
N PHE A 144 -1.19 -17.29 15.51
CA PHE A 144 -1.91 -16.30 14.69
C PHE A 144 -1.94 -16.64 13.21
N GLN A 145 -0.95 -17.39 12.71
CA GLN A 145 -0.92 -17.93 11.36
C GLN A 145 -0.82 -19.45 11.40
N GLU A 146 -1.68 -20.11 10.65
CA GLU A 146 -1.53 -21.53 10.32
C GLU A 146 -0.41 -21.61 9.28
N LYS A 147 0.58 -22.48 9.53
CA LYS A 147 1.71 -22.71 8.61
C LYS A 147 1.25 -23.42 7.34
#